data_AF-A0A6J1UTV9-F1
#
_entry.id   AF-A0A6J1UTV9-F1
#
_cell.length_a   1.000
_cell.length_b   1.000
_cell.length_c   1.000
_cell.angle_alpha   90.00
_cell.angle_beta   90.00
_cell.angle_gamma   90.00
#
_symmetry.space_group_name_H-M   'P 1'
#
loop_
_entity.id
_entity.type
_entity.pdbx_description
1 polymer ?
#
loop_
_entity_poly.entity_id
_entity_poly.type
_entity_poly.pdbx_seq_one_letter_code
_entity_poly.pdbx_strand_id
1 'polypeptide(L)' 'MRDINKKFSVRYYLNLVLIDEEERRYFKQQEVVLWRKGDIVRKSMSHQAAIAAQRFEGTSSQTESRAPSQASENNGRQ' A
#
# COMPACT_ATOMS: atom_id res chain seq x y z
N MET A 1 4.19 25.67 5.94
CA MET A 1 5.24 24.87 6.62
C MET A 1 4.68 23.47 6.84
N ARG A 2 5.37 22.41 6.40
CA ARG A 2 4.93 21.02 6.61
C ARG A 2 5.75 20.44 7.76
N ASP A 3 5.25 20.62 8.99
CA ASP A 3 5.85 20.03 10.18
C ASP A 3 5.48 18.55 10.30
N ILE A 4 6.46 17.69 10.49
CA ILE A 4 6.25 16.25 10.68
C ILE A 4 5.99 15.99 12.16
N ASN A 5 4.70 15.85 12.49
CA ASN A 5 4.23 15.54 13.84
C ASN A 5 4.85 16.45 14.93
N LYS A 6 5.04 17.74 14.60
CA LYS A 6 5.70 18.75 15.45
C LYS A 6 7.13 18.40 15.92
N LYS A 7 7.81 17.44 15.28
CA LYS A 7 9.19 17.04 15.65
C LYS A 7 10.25 17.72 14.81
N PHE A 8 10.05 17.78 13.50
CA PHE A 8 11.01 18.39 12.58
C PHE A 8 10.34 18.91 11.32
N SER A 9 11.08 19.74 10.59
CA SER A 9 10.73 20.29 9.28
C SER A 9 11.97 20.23 8.38
N VAL A 10 11.78 19.84 7.11
CA VAL A 10 12.81 19.93 6.06
C VAL A 10 12.33 20.93 5.02
N ARG A 11 13.16 21.92 4.72
CA ARG A 11 12.84 23.03 3.81
C ARG A 11 13.88 23.12 2.71
N TYR A 12 13.43 23.36 1.49
CA TYR A 12 14.27 23.53 0.32
C TYR A 12 14.23 24.99 -0.10
N TYR A 13 15.38 25.52 -0.51
CA TYR A 13 15.49 26.90 -0.94
C TYR A 13 16.26 26.95 -2.25
N LEU A 14 15.82 27.86 -3.12
CA LEU A 14 16.68 28.39 -4.17
C LEU A 14 17.45 29.55 -3.55
N ASN A 15 18.77 29.43 -3.54
CA ASN A 15 19.67 30.46 -3.03
C ASN A 15 20.43 31.08 -4.20
N LEU A 16 20.12 32.34 -4.48
CA LEU A 16 20.84 33.15 -5.44
C LEU A 16 21.96 33.89 -4.71
N VAL A 17 23.19 33.71 -5.21
CA VAL A 17 24.38 34.37 -4.70
C VAL A 17 25.00 35.16 -5.86
N LEU A 18 25.18 36.46 -5.66
CA LEU A 18 25.88 37.34 -6.59
C LEU A 18 27.15 37.86 -5.91
N ILE A 19 28.25 37.90 -6.64
CA ILE A 19 29.54 38.46 -6.19
C ILE A 19 29.89 39.59 -7.13
N ASP A 20 30.20 40.77 -6.61
CA ASP A 20 30.66 41.90 -7.40
C ASP A 20 32.19 41.99 -7.48
N GLU A 21 32.71 43.00 -8.18
CA GLU A 21 34.15 43.22 -8.38
C GLU A 21 34.91 43.55 -7.08
N GLU A 22 34.20 43.99 -6.03
CA GLU A 22 34.75 44.27 -4.71
C GLU A 22 34.64 43.05 -3.76
N GLU A 23 34.38 41.85 -4.31
CA GLU A 23 34.15 40.60 -3.55
C GLU A 23 32.95 40.67 -2.58
N ARG A 24 32.04 41.64 -2.76
CA ARG A 24 30.83 41.74 -1.94
C ARG A 24 29.80 40.72 -2.40
N ARG A 25 29.21 40.01 -1.43
CA ARG A 25 28.24 38.94 -1.68
C ARG A 25 26.81 39.41 -1.42
N TYR A 26 25.96 39.35 -2.43
CA TYR A 26 24.53 39.63 -2.33
C TYR A 26 23.74 38.32 -2.38
N PHE A 27 22.78 38.19 -1.46
CA PHE A 27 22.02 36.95 -1.28
C PHE A 27 20.53 37.19 -1.50
N LYS A 28 19.89 36.28 -2.22
CA LYS A 28 18.43 36.20 -2.30
C LYS A 28 17.99 34.75 -2.20
N GLN A 29 17.23 34.46 -1.15
CA GLN A 29 16.71 33.12 -0.86
C GLN A 29 15.19 33.11 -1.04
N GLN A 30 14.68 32.05 -1.70
CA GLN A 30 13.25 31.78 -1.78
C GLN A 30 12.97 30.30 -1.51
N GLU A 31 11.99 30.03 -0.65
CA GLU A 31 11.56 28.67 -0.35
C GLU A 31 10.85 28.05 -1.55
N VAL A 32 11.18 26.79 -1.84
CA VAL A 32 10.51 25.98 -2.85
C VAL A 32 9.93 24.72 -2.23
N VAL A 33 8.76 24.31 -2.71
CA VAL A 33 8.08 23.10 -2.23
C VAL A 33 8.38 21.96 -3.18
N LEU A 34 9.15 20.98 -2.71
CA LEU A 34 9.36 19.73 -3.43
C LEU A 34 8.27 18.71 -3.10
N TRP A 35 7.88 17.93 -4.10
CA TRP A 35 6.95 16.81 -3.95
C TRP A 35 7.49 15.60 -4.70
N ARG A 36 7.28 14.41 -4.13
CA ARG A 36 7.62 13.15 -4.79
C ARG A 36 6.56 12.87 -5.86
N LYS A 37 6.98 12.74 -7.12
CA LYS A 37 6.11 12.22 -8.17
C LYS A 37 5.82 10.75 -7.86
N GLY A 38 4.55 10.37 -7.83
CA GLY A 38 4.15 8.98 -7.65
C GLY A 38 4.67 8.12 -8.80
N ASP A 39 5.03 6.87 -8.50
CA ASP A 39 5.41 5.91 -9.53
C ASP A 39 4.20 5.68 -10.44
N ILE A 40 4.41 5.76 -11.75
CA ILE A 40 3.38 5.38 -12.74
C ILE A 40 3.34 3.85 -12.78
N VAL A 41 2.94 3.22 -11.69
CA VAL A 41 2.55 1.82 -11.72
C VAL A 41 1.19 1.81 -12.40
N ARG A 42 1.20 1.71 -13.73
CA ARG A 42 0.02 1.33 -14.51
C ARG A 42 -0.50 0.02 -13.91
N LYS A 43 -1.45 0.12 -12.99
CA LYS A 43 -2.55 -0.83 -12.77
C LYS A 43 -2.17 -2.32 -12.93
N SER A 44 -1.05 -2.79 -12.37
CA SER A 44 -0.70 -4.22 -12.40
C SER A 44 -1.32 -5.01 -11.25
N MET A 45 -1.95 -4.31 -10.28
CA MET A 45 -2.78 -4.93 -9.24
C MET A 45 -4.10 -5.50 -9.75
N SER A 46 -4.41 -5.43 -11.05
CA SER A 46 -5.51 -6.21 -11.64
C SER A 46 -5.05 -7.57 -12.17
N HIS A 47 -3.76 -7.80 -12.43
CA HIS A 47 -3.31 -9.07 -13.05
C HIS A 47 -3.21 -10.21 -12.03
N GLN A 48 -2.69 -9.95 -10.82
CA GLN A 48 -2.68 -10.96 -9.75
C GLN A 48 -4.08 -11.29 -9.24
N ALA A 49 -4.97 -10.29 -9.12
CA ALA A 49 -6.36 -10.52 -8.72
C ALA A 49 -7.14 -11.32 -9.78
N ALA A 50 -6.93 -11.05 -11.08
CA ALA A 50 -7.56 -11.82 -12.15
C ALA A 50 -7.06 -13.26 -12.22
N ILE A 51 -5.76 -13.51 -12.07
CA ILE A 51 -5.18 -14.87 -12.06
C ILE A 51 -5.64 -15.65 -10.81
N ALA A 52 -5.77 -14.98 -9.66
CA ALA A 52 -6.28 -15.61 -8.43
C ALA A 52 -7.78 -15.94 -8.53
N ALA A 53 -8.59 -15.07 -9.15
CA ALA A 53 -10.02 -15.29 -9.34
C ALA A 53 -10.30 -16.48 -10.28
N GLN A 54 -9.54 -16.63 -11.37
CA GLN A 54 -9.69 -17.77 -12.31
C GLN A 54 -9.34 -19.13 -11.68
N ARG A 55 -8.55 -19.17 -10.61
CA ARG A 55 -8.20 -20.42 -9.92
C ARG A 55 -9.27 -20.94 -8.97
N PHE A 56 -10.23 -20.11 -8.57
CA PHE A 56 -11.24 -20.49 -7.56
C PHE A 56 -12.51 -21.10 -8.18
N GLU A 57 -12.79 -20.89 -9.47
CA GLU A 57 -14.02 -21.41 -10.11
C GLU A 57 -13.91 -22.88 -10.60
N GLY A 58 -12.77 -23.56 -10.39
CA GLY A 58 -12.53 -24.91 -10.93
C GLY A 58 -12.84 -26.11 -10.02
N THR A 59 -13.25 -25.91 -8.76
CA THR A 59 -13.43 -27.02 -7.79
C THR A 59 -14.79 -27.04 -7.11
N SER A 60 -15.85 -26.72 -7.84
CA SER A 60 -17.24 -26.86 -7.37
C SER A 60 -18.05 -27.76 -8.30
N SER A 61 -17.64 -29.02 -8.43
CA SER A 61 -18.59 -30.09 -8.74
C SER A 61 -18.14 -31.42 -8.14
N GLN A 62 -19.08 -32.05 -7.42
CA GLN A 62 -19.07 -33.41 -6.87
C GLN A 62 -18.37 -33.64 -5.52
N THR A 63 -19.17 -33.65 -4.46
CA THR A 63 -19.19 -34.81 -3.56
C THR A 63 -20.55 -34.92 -2.90
N GLU A 64 -21.26 -35.97 -3.31
CA GLU A 64 -22.60 -36.34 -2.90
C GLU A 64 -22.68 -36.76 -1.43
N SER A 65 -23.84 -36.45 -0.86
CA SER A 65 -24.52 -37.03 0.31
C SER A 65 -24.00 -38.36 0.88
N ARG A 66 -23.75 -38.37 2.20
CA ARG A 66 -24.15 -39.52 3.05
C ARG A 66 -24.29 -39.11 4.51
N ALA A 67 -25.53 -38.98 4.98
CA ALA A 67 -25.86 -38.98 6.40
C ALA A 67 -25.81 -40.42 6.94
N PRO A 68 -25.26 -40.69 8.14
CA PRO A 68 -25.58 -41.90 8.87
C PRO A 68 -26.75 -41.65 9.82
N SER A 69 -27.81 -42.41 9.58
CA SER A 69 -29.02 -42.58 10.37
C SER A 69 -28.75 -43.13 11.78
N GLN A 70 -29.59 -42.69 12.70
CA GLN A 70 -29.77 -43.18 14.07
C GLN A 70 -29.93 -44.71 14.11
N ALA A 71 -29.31 -45.36 15.10
CA ALA A 71 -29.68 -46.68 15.56
C ALA A 71 -30.00 -46.59 17.06
N SER A 72 -31.27 -46.79 17.39
CA SER A 72 -31.81 -46.89 18.74
C SER A 72 -31.95 -48.35 19.17
N GLU A 73 -31.78 -48.58 20.48
CA GLU A 73 -32.16 -49.77 21.29
C GLU A 73 -31.25 -51.00 21.11
N ASN A 74 -30.79 -51.71 22.16
CA ASN A 74 -31.60 -52.30 23.22
C ASN A 74 -30.76 -52.81 24.42
N ASN A 75 -31.19 -52.42 25.63
CA ASN A 75 -31.29 -53.14 26.92
C ASN A 75 -30.49 -54.46 27.20
N GLY A 76 -29.88 -54.56 28.39
CA GLY A 76 -29.46 -55.86 28.96
C GLY A 76 -28.53 -55.85 30.19
N ARG A 77 -29.09 -55.63 31.38
CA ARG A 77 -28.80 -56.25 32.70
C ARG A 77 -27.41 -56.90 32.95
N GLN A 78 -26.73 -56.45 34.01
CA GLN A 78 -26.52 -57.21 35.26
C GLN A 78 -26.12 -56.28 36.41
#